data_AF-A0A1H0ER12-F1
#
_entry.id   AF-A0A1H0ER12-F1
#
_cell.length_a   1.000
_cell.length_b   1.000
_cell.length_c   1.000
_cell.angle_alpha   90.00
_cell.angle_beta   90.00
_cell.angle_gamma   90.00
#
_symmetry.space_group_name_H-M   'P 1'
#
loop_
_entity.id
_entity.type
_entity.pdbx_description
1 polymer ?
#
loop_
_entity_poly.entity_id
_entity_poly.type
_entity_poly.pdbx_seq_one_letter_code
_entity_poly.pdbx_strand_id
1 'polypeptide(L)'
;MRVKRPVLAGEEVTGRQVLVVVAVLVGIGVFWVLFAVGYLFLSSVQVERSEARASASASAAGVQVGAPCPADVEYLDEILAIEGDSLPEGAEVVSVEPAVNFAEAYPGGWGYVIEFTASDQAIRDYTETYTAVSGSNIEMHSEATPVSKADGLEDIDLQNVSNPMRTRLHETVLVLERPLGRGWLVIRGGGR
;
A
#
# COMPACT_ATOMS: atom_id res chain seq x y z
N MET A 1 -8.39 32.62 -90.25
CA MET A 1 -8.69 32.36 -88.83
C MET A 1 -8.07 31.01 -88.46
N ARG A 2 -6.93 30.99 -87.76
CA ARG A 2 -6.11 29.78 -87.54
C ARG A 2 -6.35 29.30 -86.10
N VAL A 3 -7.14 28.25 -85.93
CA VAL A 3 -7.47 27.69 -84.60
C VAL A 3 -6.31 26.79 -84.17
N LYS A 4 -5.51 27.22 -83.18
CA LYS A 4 -4.59 26.35 -82.45
C LYS A 4 -5.41 25.52 -81.47
N ARG A 5 -5.44 24.19 -81.64
CA ARG A 5 -5.84 23.27 -80.57
C ARG A 5 -4.62 22.98 -79.69
N PRO A 6 -4.71 23.05 -78.35
CA PRO A 6 -3.73 22.43 -77.48
C PRO A 6 -4.13 20.96 -77.29
N VAL A 7 -3.24 20.03 -77.62
CA VAL A 7 -3.41 18.63 -77.22
C VAL A 7 -2.45 18.39 -76.05
N LEU A 8 -3.08 18.03 -74.93
CA LEU A 8 -2.47 17.73 -73.64
C LEU A 8 -1.44 16.59 -73.77
N ALA A 9 -0.29 16.79 -73.13
CA ALA A 9 0.64 15.71 -72.84
C ALA A 9 -0.02 14.78 -71.81
N GLY A 10 -0.63 13.70 -72.30
CA GLY A 10 -1.02 12.57 -71.48
C GLY A 10 0.21 11.71 -71.23
N GLU A 11 0.80 11.83 -70.05
CA GLU A 11 1.83 10.91 -69.58
C GLU A 11 1.15 9.57 -69.28
N GLU A 12 1.40 8.55 -70.11
CA GLU A 12 0.91 7.19 -69.87
C GLU A 12 1.62 6.61 -68.65
N VAL A 13 1.01 6.75 -67.48
CA VAL A 13 1.45 6.07 -66.26
C VAL A 13 1.32 4.57 -66.49
N THR A 14 2.45 3.92 -66.79
CA THR A 14 2.52 2.48 -67.06
C THR A 14 2.08 1.72 -65.81
N GLY A 15 1.29 0.64 -65.93
CA GLY A 15 0.72 -0.09 -64.79
C GLY A 15 1.75 -0.56 -63.73
N ARG A 16 3.04 -0.66 -64.09
CA ARG A 16 4.14 -0.91 -63.16
C ARG A 16 4.40 0.26 -62.18
N GLN A 17 4.24 1.51 -62.61
CA GLN A 17 4.35 2.67 -61.71
C GLN A 17 3.17 2.74 -60.73
N VAL A 18 1.95 2.44 -61.18
CA VAL A 18 0.77 2.37 -60.30
C VAL A 18 0.98 1.31 -59.21
N LEU A 19 1.50 0.14 -59.58
CA LEU A 19 1.79 -0.94 -58.63
C LEU A 19 2.83 -0.53 -57.57
N VAL A 20 3.90 0.16 -57.99
CA VAL A 20 4.95 0.65 -57.07
C VAL A 20 4.38 1.69 -56.11
N VAL A 21 3.58 2.63 -56.60
CA VAL A 21 2.95 3.66 -55.74
C VAL A 21 2.01 3.02 -54.73
N VAL A 22 1.19 2.05 -55.14
CA VAL A 22 0.30 1.32 -54.21
C VAL A 22 1.11 0.54 -53.17
N ALA A 23 2.18 -0.15 -53.57
CA ALA A 23 3.03 -0.89 -52.64
C ALA A 23 3.72 0.03 -51.61
N VAL A 24 4.16 1.23 -52.03
CA VAL A 24 4.73 2.24 -51.12
C VAL A 24 3.69 2.75 -50.14
N LEU A 25 2.47 3.08 -50.59
CA LEU A 25 1.39 3.55 -49.72
C LEU A 25 0.96 2.47 -48.70
N VAL A 26 0.88 1.21 -49.13
CA VAL A 26 0.62 0.07 -48.23
C VAL A 26 1.76 -0.09 -47.22
N GLY A 27 3.02 -0.02 -47.65
CA GLY A 27 4.18 -0.08 -46.77
C GLY A 27 4.20 1.03 -45.73
N ILE A 28 3.87 2.27 -46.13
CA ILE A 28 3.73 3.42 -45.21
C ILE A 28 2.59 3.17 -44.21
N GLY A 29 1.43 2.69 -44.66
CA GLY A 29 0.31 2.37 -43.78
C GLY A 29 0.66 1.30 -42.74
N VAL A 30 1.29 0.21 -43.16
CA VAL A 30 1.75 -0.87 -42.27
C VAL A 30 2.79 -0.34 -41.28
N PHE A 31 3.74 0.49 -41.74
CA PHE A 31 4.74 1.09 -40.87
C PHE A 31 4.12 1.98 -39.78
N TRP A 32 3.15 2.82 -40.13
CA TRP A 32 2.44 3.66 -39.16
C TRP A 32 1.65 2.83 -38.14
N VAL A 33 1.02 1.74 -38.57
CA VAL A 33 0.31 0.83 -37.65
C VAL A 33 1.28 0.17 -36.68
N LEU A 34 2.40 -0.37 -37.19
CA LEU A 34 3.42 -1.01 -36.34
C LEU A 34 4.07 -0.01 -35.38
N PHE A 35 4.34 1.22 -35.84
CA PHE A 35 4.87 2.28 -35.00
C PHE A 35 3.88 2.71 -33.90
N ALA A 36 2.59 2.86 -34.24
CA ALA A 36 1.56 3.20 -33.27
C ALA A 36 1.38 2.11 -32.21
N VAL A 37 1.36 0.84 -32.61
CA VAL A 37 1.27 -0.30 -31.68
C VAL A 37 2.52 -0.38 -30.80
N GLY A 38 3.71 -0.22 -31.38
CA GLY A 38 4.97 -0.20 -30.63
C GLY A 38 5.04 0.97 -29.64
N TYR A 39 4.54 2.15 -30.03
CA TYR A 39 4.45 3.32 -29.16
C TYR A 39 3.47 3.10 -28.00
N LEU A 40 2.29 2.53 -28.28
CA LEU A 40 1.32 2.18 -27.24
C LEU A 40 1.91 1.17 -26.25
N PHE A 41 2.54 0.11 -26.76
CA PHE A 41 3.18 -0.90 -25.92
C PHE A 41 4.30 -0.31 -25.07
N LEU A 42 5.16 0.52 -25.64
CA LEU A 42 6.22 1.20 -24.91
C LEU A 42 5.64 2.12 -23.83
N SER A 43 4.54 2.82 -24.12
CA SER A 43 3.87 3.68 -23.15
C SER A 43 3.28 2.89 -21.97
N SER A 44 2.63 1.74 -22.24
CA SER A 44 2.12 0.86 -21.19
C SER A 44 3.22 0.37 -20.26
N VAL A 45 4.35 -0.06 -20.82
CA VAL A 45 5.51 -0.54 -20.03
C VAL A 45 6.11 0.58 -19.17
N GLN A 46 6.14 1.83 -19.66
CA GLN A 46 6.63 2.96 -18.87
C GLN A 46 5.71 3.30 -17.70
N VAL A 47 4.38 3.20 -17.88
CA VAL A 47 3.39 3.39 -16.83
C VAL A 47 3.54 2.33 -15.74
N GLU A 48 3.55 1.05 -16.10
CA GLU A 48 3.73 -0.06 -15.13
C GLU A 48 5.02 0.09 -14.31
N ARG A 49 6.10 0.52 -14.96
CA ARG A 49 7.40 0.73 -14.30
C ARG A 49 7.41 1.95 -13.39
N SER A 50 6.59 2.96 -13.69
CA SER A 50 6.44 4.15 -12.85
C SER A 50 5.61 3.84 -11.60
N GLU A 51 4.54 3.04 -11.74
CA GLU A 51 3.72 2.55 -10.64
C GLU A 51 4.52 1.60 -9.75
N ALA A 52 5.24 0.64 -10.33
CA ALA A 52 6.09 -0.26 -9.55
C ALA A 52 7.19 0.49 -8.77
N ARG A 53 7.78 1.54 -9.35
CA ARG A 53 8.74 2.41 -8.63
C ARG A 53 8.06 3.25 -7.55
N ALA A 54 6.86 3.77 -7.81
CA ALA A 54 6.10 4.52 -6.83
C ALA A 54 5.69 3.63 -5.64
N SER A 55 5.18 2.42 -5.89
CA SER A 55 4.90 1.43 -4.84
C SER A 55 6.15 0.99 -4.10
N ALA A 56 7.27 0.77 -4.79
CA ALA A 56 8.54 0.44 -4.12
C ALA A 56 9.04 1.60 -3.25
N SER A 57 8.88 2.84 -3.71
CA SER A 57 9.27 4.04 -2.95
C SER A 57 8.32 4.30 -1.77
N ALA A 58 7.03 4.03 -1.94
CA ALA A 58 6.03 4.14 -0.88
C ALA A 58 6.25 3.06 0.20
N SER A 59 6.50 1.81 -0.21
CA SER A 59 6.89 0.72 0.69
C SER A 59 8.20 1.02 1.41
N ALA A 60 9.21 1.56 0.72
CA ALA A 60 10.45 2.01 1.34
C ALA A 60 10.28 3.20 2.29
N ALA A 61 9.20 3.96 2.16
CA ALA A 61 8.83 5.08 3.02
C ALA A 61 7.78 4.70 4.08
N GLY A 62 7.44 3.42 4.25
CA GLY A 62 6.41 2.98 5.21
C GLY A 62 4.97 3.39 4.84
N VAL A 63 4.73 3.84 3.62
CA VAL A 63 3.41 4.31 3.14
C VAL A 63 2.65 3.17 2.49
N GLN A 64 1.58 2.73 3.14
CA GLN A 64 0.60 1.81 2.55
C GLN A 64 -0.40 2.57 1.69
N VAL A 65 -0.89 1.91 0.64
CA VAL A 65 -1.91 2.50 -0.24
C VAL A 65 -3.19 2.72 0.56
N GLY A 66 -3.63 3.98 0.67
CA GLY A 66 -4.84 4.36 1.39
C GLY A 66 -4.65 4.64 2.88
N ALA A 67 -3.45 4.43 3.43
CA ALA A 67 -3.12 4.87 4.78
C ALA A 67 -3.12 6.41 4.86
N PRO A 68 -3.61 7.02 5.95
CA PRO A 68 -3.61 8.48 6.13
C PRO A 68 -2.22 9.11 6.06
N CYS A 69 -1.22 8.46 6.63
CA CYS A 69 0.16 8.95 6.74
C CYS A 69 1.16 7.79 6.67
N PRO A 70 2.47 8.07 6.54
CA PRO A 70 3.51 7.04 6.63
C PRO A 70 3.54 6.37 8.01
N ALA A 71 3.83 5.07 8.05
CA ALA A 71 4.09 4.36 9.29
C ALA A 71 5.50 4.68 9.80
N ASP A 72 5.64 5.80 10.50
CA ASP A 72 6.90 6.27 11.06
C ASP A 72 6.65 7.01 12.38
N VAL A 73 7.66 7.02 13.26
CA VAL A 73 7.63 7.71 14.56
C VAL A 73 7.40 9.22 14.42
N GLU A 74 7.83 9.85 13.32
CA GLU A 74 7.57 11.28 13.05
C GLU A 74 6.06 11.59 12.90
N TYR A 75 5.26 10.57 12.57
CA TYR A 75 3.80 10.69 12.40
C TYR A 75 3.01 10.05 13.54
N LEU A 76 3.66 9.67 14.64
CA LEU A 76 3.01 8.96 15.76
C LEU A 76 1.75 9.68 16.27
N ASP A 77 1.83 11.00 16.50
CA ASP A 77 0.69 11.79 16.99
C ASP A 77 -0.47 11.79 16.00
N GLU A 78 -0.17 11.85 14.70
CA GLU A 78 -1.18 11.78 13.63
C GLU A 78 -1.81 10.38 13.58
N ILE A 79 -1.01 9.33 13.73
CA ILE A 79 -1.46 7.94 13.75
C ILE A 79 -2.38 7.68 14.95
N LEU A 80 -1.97 8.08 16.16
CA LEU A 80 -2.76 7.92 17.38
C LEU A 80 -4.08 8.71 17.31
N ALA A 81 -4.07 9.88 16.68
CA ALA A 81 -5.26 10.71 16.50
C ALA A 81 -6.33 10.09 15.60
N ILE A 82 -6.00 9.06 14.79
CA ILE A 82 -6.98 8.39 13.91
C ILE A 82 -8.12 7.77 14.71
N GLU A 83 -7.79 7.03 15.78
CA GLU A 83 -8.77 6.39 16.66
C GLU A 83 -8.95 7.14 17.99
N GLY A 84 -8.23 8.26 18.16
CA GLY A 84 -8.25 9.03 19.40
C GLY A 84 -7.56 8.32 20.56
N ASP A 85 -6.59 7.46 20.24
CA ASP A 85 -5.86 6.66 21.21
C ASP A 85 -4.65 7.41 21.77
N SER A 86 -4.07 6.85 22.83
CA SER A 86 -2.85 7.34 23.47
C SER A 86 -2.00 6.15 23.89
N LEU A 87 -0.76 6.36 24.32
CA LEU A 87 0.08 5.31 24.89
C LEU A 87 0.11 5.41 26.42
N PRO A 88 0.52 4.35 27.14
CA PRO A 88 0.71 4.41 28.58
C PRO A 88 1.59 5.59 29.01
N GLU A 89 1.37 6.10 30.22
CA GLU A 89 2.14 7.24 30.74
C GLU A 89 3.65 6.91 30.78
N GLY A 90 4.45 7.80 30.19
CA GLY A 90 5.90 7.63 30.11
C GLY A 90 6.34 6.50 29.15
N ALA A 91 5.49 6.05 28.25
CA ALA A 91 5.86 5.08 27.23
C ALA A 91 6.96 5.62 26.29
N GLU A 92 7.94 4.78 25.99
CA GLU A 92 8.93 4.99 24.94
C GLU A 92 8.53 4.19 23.71
N VAL A 93 8.32 4.87 22.58
CA VAL A 93 8.02 4.22 21.30
C VAL A 93 9.29 3.63 20.72
N VAL A 94 9.28 2.32 20.49
CA VAL A 94 10.40 1.56 19.93
C VAL A 94 10.38 1.64 18.41
N SER A 95 9.21 1.44 17.82
CA SER A 95 9.01 1.47 16.36
C SER A 95 7.55 1.76 16.01
N VAL A 96 7.37 2.23 14.79
CA VAL A 96 6.07 2.33 14.12
C VAL A 96 6.24 1.65 12.77
N GLU A 97 5.51 0.56 12.55
CA GLU A 97 5.62 -0.24 11.35
C GLU A 97 4.27 -0.37 10.64
N PRO A 98 4.26 -0.51 9.30
CA PRO A 98 3.03 -0.76 8.57
C PRO A 98 2.50 -2.17 8.84
N ALA A 99 1.18 -2.31 9.06
CA ALA A 99 0.49 -3.59 9.21
C ALA A 99 0.29 -4.29 7.84
N VAL A 100 1.39 -4.76 7.25
CA VAL A 100 1.45 -5.32 5.90
C VAL A 100 0.64 -6.60 5.73
N ASN A 101 0.68 -7.51 6.71
CA ASN A 101 -0.05 -8.78 6.66
C ASN A 101 -1.56 -8.53 6.72
N PHE A 102 -2.01 -7.55 7.52
CA PHE A 102 -3.40 -7.10 7.49
C PHE A 102 -3.80 -6.53 6.13
N ALA A 103 -3.02 -5.59 5.59
CA ALA A 103 -3.31 -4.94 4.31
C ALA A 103 -3.31 -5.93 3.13
N GLU A 104 -2.46 -6.95 3.16
CA GLU A 104 -2.46 -8.02 2.16
C GLU A 104 -3.69 -8.93 2.29
N ALA A 105 -4.16 -9.18 3.52
CA ALA A 105 -5.35 -10.00 3.77
C ALA A 105 -6.66 -9.27 3.46
N TYR A 106 -6.69 -7.93 3.53
CA TYR A 106 -7.89 -7.10 3.38
C TYR A 106 -7.76 -6.12 2.20
N PRO A 107 -8.49 -6.32 1.09
CA PRO A 107 -8.45 -5.40 -0.05
C PRO A 107 -8.80 -3.96 0.35
N GLY A 108 -7.83 -3.06 0.18
CA GLY A 108 -7.95 -1.65 0.56
C GLY A 108 -7.85 -1.40 2.07
N GLY A 109 -7.41 -2.40 2.84
CA GLY A 109 -7.03 -2.26 4.23
C GLY A 109 -5.64 -1.62 4.36
N TRP A 110 -5.43 -0.95 5.48
CA TRP A 110 -4.16 -0.41 5.92
C TRP A 110 -4.10 -0.51 7.45
N GLY A 111 -2.91 -0.41 8.02
CA GLY A 111 -2.78 -0.33 9.48
C GLY A 111 -1.38 0.02 9.97
N TYR A 112 -1.26 0.23 11.27
CA TYR A 112 -0.02 0.57 11.95
C TYR A 112 0.17 -0.36 13.14
N VAL A 113 1.39 -0.80 13.35
CA VAL A 113 1.83 -1.50 14.56
C VAL A 113 2.80 -0.58 15.28
N ILE A 114 2.39 -0.07 16.44
CA ILE A 114 3.20 0.80 17.28
C ILE A 114 3.76 -0.05 18.41
N GLU A 115 5.05 -0.36 18.37
CA GLU A 115 5.74 -1.01 19.47
C GLU A 115 6.18 0.03 20.51
N PHE A 116 5.90 -0.23 21.78
CA PHE A 116 6.30 0.63 22.87
C PHE A 116 6.81 -0.16 24.06
N THR A 117 7.61 0.51 24.88
CA THR A 117 7.95 0.06 26.23
C THR A 117 7.38 1.03 27.25
N ALA A 118 6.98 0.51 28.40
CA ALA A 118 6.45 1.30 29.50
C ALA A 118 6.65 0.56 30.82
N SER A 119 6.55 1.28 31.94
CA SER A 119 6.61 0.62 33.25
C SER A 119 5.40 -0.31 33.46
N ASP A 120 5.60 -1.38 34.23
CA ASP A 120 4.54 -2.32 34.63
C ASP A 120 3.31 -1.58 35.16
N GLN A 121 3.52 -0.64 36.09
CA GLN A 121 2.42 0.14 36.67
C GLN A 121 1.71 1.01 35.62
N ALA A 122 2.45 1.69 34.73
CA ALA A 122 1.84 2.51 33.68
C ALA A 122 0.98 1.68 32.72
N ILE A 123 1.42 0.45 32.38
CA ILE A 123 0.63 -0.46 31.55
C ILE A 123 -0.64 -0.88 32.29
N ARG A 124 -0.55 -1.24 33.58
CA ARG A 124 -1.72 -1.59 34.38
C ARG A 124 -2.72 -0.46 34.47
N ASP A 125 -2.27 0.74 34.81
CA ASP A 125 -3.11 1.93 34.93
C ASP A 125 -3.78 2.27 33.59
N TYR A 126 -3.03 2.15 32.49
CA TYR A 126 -3.54 2.35 31.15
C TYR A 126 -4.62 1.32 30.78
N THR A 127 -4.38 0.02 31.01
CA THR A 127 -5.39 -1.02 30.73
C THR A 127 -6.65 -0.86 31.57
N GLU A 128 -6.52 -0.54 32.86
CA GLU A 128 -7.64 -0.32 33.77
C GLU A 128 -8.49 0.88 33.33
N THR A 129 -7.84 1.91 32.77
CA THR A 129 -8.50 3.16 32.34
C THR A 129 -9.18 3.01 30.99
N TYR A 130 -8.52 2.38 30.01
CA TYR A 130 -8.92 2.43 28.59
C TYR A 130 -9.46 1.11 28.05
N THR A 131 -9.46 0.03 28.83
CA THR A 131 -9.93 -1.28 28.39
C THR A 131 -10.87 -1.92 29.42
N ALA A 132 -11.51 -3.03 29.06
CA ALA A 132 -12.28 -3.84 30.00
C ALA A 132 -11.41 -4.78 30.86
N VAL A 133 -10.10 -4.79 30.65
CA VAL A 133 -9.15 -5.61 31.39
C VAL A 133 -8.69 -4.83 32.61
N SER A 134 -8.92 -5.41 33.79
CA SER A 134 -8.36 -4.85 35.01
C SER A 134 -6.85 -5.06 35.03
N GLY A 135 -6.09 -4.00 35.34
CA GLY A 135 -4.65 -4.03 35.46
C GLY A 135 -4.17 -5.04 36.50
N SER A 136 -4.99 -5.35 37.52
CA SER A 136 -4.67 -6.35 38.55
C SER A 136 -4.86 -7.80 38.11
N ASN A 137 -5.50 -8.04 36.96
CA ASN A 137 -5.85 -9.38 36.47
C ASN A 137 -5.14 -9.75 35.16
N ILE A 138 -4.26 -8.89 34.62
CA ILE A 138 -3.53 -9.10 33.36
C ILE A 138 -2.82 -10.47 33.33
N GLU A 139 -2.22 -10.88 34.44
CA GLU A 139 -1.48 -12.14 34.55
C GLU A 139 -2.39 -13.37 34.40
N MET A 140 -3.67 -13.23 34.72
CA MET A 140 -4.64 -14.34 34.71
C MET A 140 -5.24 -14.60 33.32
N HIS A 141 -5.00 -13.70 32.36
CA HIS A 141 -5.53 -13.86 31.01
C HIS A 141 -4.82 -14.98 30.25
N SER A 142 -5.57 -15.70 29.44
CA SER A 142 -5.00 -16.70 28.52
C SER A 142 -4.05 -16.05 27.51
N GLU A 143 -3.09 -16.83 27.03
CA GLU A 143 -2.17 -16.36 26.00
C GLU A 143 -2.91 -16.03 24.69
N ALA A 144 -2.56 -14.92 24.07
CA ALA A 144 -3.06 -14.52 22.77
C ALA A 144 -2.51 -15.47 21.70
N THR A 145 -3.42 -15.99 20.89
CA THR A 145 -3.09 -16.83 19.74
C THR A 145 -3.84 -16.30 18.52
N PRO A 146 -3.26 -16.38 17.31
CA PRO A 146 -3.95 -15.97 16.09
C PRO A 146 -5.18 -16.84 15.87
N VAL A 147 -6.37 -16.22 15.84
CA VAL A 147 -7.64 -16.91 15.58
C VAL A 147 -8.14 -16.73 14.14
N SER A 148 -7.66 -15.70 13.45
CA SER A 148 -7.98 -15.44 12.05
C SER A 148 -6.85 -14.65 11.38
N LYS A 149 -6.95 -14.38 10.08
CA LYS A 149 -5.95 -13.58 9.35
C LYS A 149 -6.01 -12.06 9.64
N ALA A 150 -6.83 -11.65 10.59
CA ALA A 150 -7.30 -10.27 10.76
C ALA A 150 -7.65 -9.92 12.19
N ASP A 151 -7.03 -10.59 13.14
CA ASP A 151 -7.42 -10.49 14.54
C ASP A 151 -6.53 -9.53 15.35
N GLY A 152 -5.69 -8.75 14.64
CA GLY A 152 -4.78 -7.75 15.16
C GLY A 152 -3.45 -8.35 15.63
N LEU A 153 -3.17 -9.60 15.28
CA LEU A 153 -1.95 -10.32 15.66
C LEU A 153 -1.10 -10.69 14.44
N GLU A 154 -1.65 -10.55 13.23
CA GLU A 154 -1.04 -10.95 11.96
C GLU A 154 0.29 -10.26 11.67
N ASP A 155 0.50 -9.05 12.18
CA ASP A 155 1.71 -8.24 11.99
C ASP A 155 2.67 -8.26 13.19
N ILE A 156 2.39 -9.08 14.21
CA ILE A 156 3.23 -9.21 15.41
C ILE A 156 3.87 -10.60 15.41
N ASP A 157 5.20 -10.66 15.56
CA ASP A 157 5.92 -11.92 15.70
C ASP A 157 5.75 -12.52 17.11
N LEU A 158 4.61 -13.18 17.33
CA LEU A 158 4.27 -13.80 18.62
C LEU A 158 5.26 -14.87 19.08
N GLN A 159 6.12 -15.41 18.21
CA GLN A 159 7.15 -16.37 18.64
C GLN A 159 8.23 -15.71 19.50
N ASN A 160 8.41 -14.40 19.32
CA ASN A 160 9.35 -13.57 20.07
C ASN A 160 8.68 -12.76 21.19
N VAL A 161 7.37 -12.95 21.42
CA VAL A 161 6.63 -12.32 22.51
C VAL A 161 6.40 -13.35 23.62
N SER A 162 6.91 -13.06 24.81
CA SER A 162 6.68 -13.92 25.98
C SER A 162 5.24 -13.80 26.48
N ASN A 163 4.52 -14.92 26.52
CA ASN A 163 3.17 -15.02 27.09
C ASN A 163 2.26 -13.84 26.66
N PRO A 164 2.04 -13.64 25.33
CA PRO A 164 1.34 -12.48 24.81
C PRO A 164 -0.08 -12.43 25.37
N MET A 165 -0.57 -11.24 25.66
CA MET A 165 -1.97 -10.99 26.01
C MET A 165 -2.56 -10.00 25.03
N ARG A 166 -3.76 -10.26 24.53
CA ARG A 166 -4.51 -9.36 23.65
C ARG A 166 -5.74 -8.83 24.36
N THR A 167 -5.99 -7.54 24.21
CA THR A 167 -7.28 -6.92 24.53
C THR A 167 -7.69 -5.93 23.44
N ARG A 168 -8.98 -5.62 23.40
CA ARG A 168 -9.49 -4.55 22.53
C ARG A 168 -9.41 -3.24 23.28
N LEU A 169 -9.00 -2.20 22.57
CA LEU A 169 -8.98 -0.82 23.05
C LEU A 169 -9.69 0.02 21.99
N HIS A 170 -10.88 0.54 22.30
CA HIS A 170 -11.75 1.17 21.29
C HIS A 170 -11.88 0.32 20.00
N GLU A 171 -11.45 0.84 18.84
CA GLU A 171 -11.42 0.14 17.55
C GLU A 171 -10.03 -0.46 17.22
N THR A 172 -9.08 -0.35 18.15
CA THR A 172 -7.71 -0.85 18.05
C THR A 172 -7.49 -2.11 18.86
N VAL A 173 -6.35 -2.76 18.62
CA VAL A 173 -5.95 -3.98 19.32
C VAL A 173 -4.69 -3.69 20.11
N LEU A 174 -4.76 -3.92 21.43
CA LEU A 174 -3.62 -3.81 22.32
C LEU A 174 -3.07 -5.21 22.62
N VAL A 175 -1.78 -5.40 22.36
CA VAL A 175 -1.05 -6.62 22.68
C VAL A 175 0.02 -6.29 23.72
N LEU A 176 0.11 -7.09 24.78
CA LEU A 176 1.04 -6.89 25.88
C LEU A 176 1.91 -8.13 26.05
N GLU A 177 3.20 -7.93 26.21
CA GLU A 177 4.12 -8.99 26.63
C GLU A 177 4.06 -9.20 28.14
N ARG A 178 4.19 -10.45 28.59
CA ARG A 178 4.25 -10.79 30.03
C ARG A 178 5.56 -11.50 30.37
N PRO A 179 6.30 -11.05 31.41
CA PRO A 179 5.99 -9.95 32.34
C PRO A 179 5.94 -8.57 31.66
N LEU A 180 5.14 -7.66 32.22
CA LEU A 180 4.83 -6.37 31.62
C LEU A 180 6.09 -5.49 31.48
N GLY A 181 6.17 -4.78 30.36
CA GLY A 181 7.29 -3.89 30.03
C GLY A 181 7.34 -3.48 28.56
N ARG A 182 6.73 -4.30 27.69
CA ARG A 182 6.62 -4.06 26.25
C ARG A 182 5.19 -4.35 25.77
N GLY A 183 4.74 -3.61 24.77
CA GLY A 183 3.44 -3.80 24.14
C GLY A 183 3.40 -3.28 22.72
N TRP A 184 2.33 -3.63 22.02
CA TRP A 184 2.03 -3.22 20.65
C TRP A 184 0.61 -2.69 20.58
N LEU A 185 0.43 -1.50 20.02
CA LEU A 185 -0.88 -0.95 19.68
C LEU A 185 -1.07 -1.09 18.17
N VAL A 186 -2.12 -1.80 17.76
CA VAL A 186 -2.43 -2.10 16.37
C VAL A 186 -3.66 -1.31 15.94
N ILE A 187 -3.45 -0.32 15.08
CA ILE A 187 -4.49 0.55 14.52
C ILE A 187 -4.72 0.11 13.08
N ARG A 188 -5.98 -0.16 12.70
CA ARG A 188 -6.31 -0.67 11.37
C ARG A 188 -7.50 0.07 10.82
N GLY A 189 -7.52 0.27 9.51
CA GLY A 189 -8.63 0.92 8.83
C GLY A 189 -8.71 0.53 7.37
N GLY A 190 -9.71 1.10 6.70
CA GLY A 190 -10.05 0.71 5.34
C GLY A 190 -10.74 -0.65 5.27
N GLY A 191 -10.82 -1.20 4.06
CA GLY A 191 -11.71 -2.31 3.75
C GLY A 191 -13.13 -1.85 3.39
N ARG A 192 -13.73 -2.53 2.41
CA ARG A 192 -15.12 -2.33 1.97
C ARG A 192 -15.98 -3.52 2.38
#